data_AF-A0A6V8H2L6-F1
#
_entry.id   AF-A0A6V8H2L6-F1
#
_cell.length_a   1.000
_cell.length_b   1.000
_cell.length_c   1.000
_cell.angle_alpha   90.00
_cell.angle_beta   90.00
_cell.angle_gamma   90.00
#
_symmetry.space_group_name_H-M   'P 1'
#
loop_
_entity.id
_entity.type
_entity.pdbx_description
1 polymer ?
#
loop_
_entity_poly.entity_id
_entity_poly.type
_entity_poly.pdbx_seq_one_letter_code
_entity_poly.pdbx_strand_id
1 'polypeptide(L)'
;MAHLNLATLDASQHPYLPASSQTLFAAKAKKKFSFEEISKQIGRNEVATAAIFYGQAKASPEDITNLSKALDIPYDLLEEQLSGFPDRGRSVEMPPKEPLIYRLYEIVQNYGYAYKAVLNEKFGDGIMSAISFSTKVEKETDADGNNWAVITLRGKWLPFSRF
;
A
#
# COMPACT_ATOMS: atom_id res chain seq x y z
N MET A 1 6.21 2.11 29.09
CA MET A 1 6.20 2.67 27.72
C MET A 1 5.51 1.64 26.84
N ALA A 2 4.43 2.00 26.14
CA ALA A 2 3.79 1.05 25.23
C ALA A 2 4.81 0.61 24.18
N HIS A 3 4.99 -0.70 24.01
CA HIS A 3 5.80 -1.24 22.92
C HIS A 3 5.09 -0.85 21.61
N LEU A 4 5.65 0.12 20.88
CA LEU A 4 5.17 0.45 19.55
C LEU A 4 5.48 -0.73 18.62
N ASN A 5 4.47 -1.54 18.33
CA ASN A 5 4.53 -2.63 17.36
C ASN A 5 4.51 -2.02 15.95
N LEU A 6 5.68 -1.70 15.43
CA LEU A 6 5.84 -1.09 14.10
C LEU A 6 6.10 -2.16 13.06
N ALA A 7 5.49 -2.00 11.88
CA ALA A 7 5.94 -2.73 10.69
C ALA A 7 7.40 -2.39 10.39
N THR A 8 8.22 -3.44 10.24
CA THR A 8 9.64 -3.42 9.88
C THR A 8 9.86 -4.23 8.61
N LEU A 9 11.06 -4.13 8.03
CA LEU A 9 11.46 -4.88 6.85
C LEU A 9 12.67 -5.75 7.16
N ASP A 10 12.57 -7.05 6.87
CA ASP A 10 13.73 -7.94 6.75
C ASP A 10 14.11 -8.03 5.27
N ALA A 11 15.18 -7.32 4.89
CA ALA A 11 15.63 -7.27 3.50
C ALA A 11 16.07 -8.64 2.95
N SER A 12 16.46 -9.59 3.82
CA SER A 12 16.87 -10.93 3.39
C SER A 12 15.72 -11.75 2.80
N GLN A 13 14.48 -11.46 3.21
CA GLN A 13 13.27 -12.11 2.72
C GLN A 13 12.67 -11.39 1.50
N HIS A 14 13.19 -10.22 1.14
CA HIS A 14 12.64 -9.34 0.10
C HIS A 14 13.72 -8.82 -0.87
N PRO A 15 14.42 -9.73 -1.60
CA PRO A 15 15.55 -9.35 -2.45
C PRO A 15 15.18 -8.47 -3.66
N TYR A 16 13.91 -8.37 -4.01
CA TYR A 16 13.43 -7.62 -5.18
C TYR A 16 12.94 -6.20 -4.85
N LEU A 17 13.03 -5.78 -3.59
CA LEU A 17 12.67 -4.42 -3.20
C LEU A 17 13.79 -3.44 -3.55
N PRO A 18 13.46 -2.19 -3.95
CA PRO A 18 14.46 -1.18 -4.23
C PRO A 18 15.21 -0.80 -2.94
N ALA A 19 16.46 -0.32 -3.09
CA ALA A 19 17.32 0.10 -1.97
C ALA A 19 16.64 1.14 -1.06
N SER A 20 15.81 2.02 -1.63
CA SER A 20 14.98 2.97 -0.88
C SER A 20 14.11 2.32 0.18
N SER A 21 13.63 1.09 -0.03
CA SER A 21 12.81 0.38 0.96
C SER A 21 13.60 0.15 2.26
N GLN A 22 14.84 -0.30 2.15
CA GLN A 22 15.71 -0.53 3.31
C GLN A 22 16.02 0.79 4.03
N THR A 23 16.37 1.83 3.28
CA THR A 23 16.64 3.18 3.80
C THR A 23 15.45 3.72 4.59
N LEU A 24 14.25 3.67 4.00
CA LEU A 24 13.02 4.19 4.59
C LEU A 24 12.59 3.39 5.82
N PHE A 25 12.60 2.05 5.77
CA PHE A 25 12.22 1.22 6.92
C PHE A 25 13.19 1.35 8.09
N ALA A 26 14.51 1.43 7.81
CA ALA A 26 15.51 1.63 8.86
C ALA A 26 15.31 2.98 9.59
N ALA A 27 15.09 4.06 8.83
CA ALA A 27 14.84 5.38 9.40
C ALA A 27 13.52 5.44 10.18
N LYS A 28 12.45 4.83 9.63
CA LYS A 28 11.15 4.68 10.33
C LYS A 28 11.29 3.95 11.65
N ALA A 29 12.04 2.84 11.69
CA ALA A 29 12.29 2.09 12.92
C ALA A 29 13.10 2.93 13.94
N LYS A 30 14.13 3.66 13.49
CA LYS A 30 14.95 4.55 14.33
C LYS A 30 14.13 5.68 14.96
N LYS A 31 13.24 6.31 14.18
CA LYS A 31 12.33 7.38 14.65
C LYS A 31 11.14 6.85 15.45
N LYS A 32 10.90 5.53 15.42
CA LYS A 32 9.72 4.86 15.99
C LYS A 32 8.40 5.41 15.44
N PHE A 33 8.37 5.72 14.14
CA PHE A 33 7.15 6.22 13.50
C PHE A 33 6.28 5.08 12.95
N SER A 34 4.98 5.22 13.17
CA SER A 34 3.91 4.49 12.50
C SER A 34 3.71 5.00 11.07
N PHE A 35 2.98 4.23 10.26
CA PHE A 35 2.58 4.72 8.94
C PHE A 35 1.54 5.85 9.03
N GLU A 36 0.69 5.84 10.06
CA GLU A 36 -0.23 6.95 10.36
C GLU A 36 0.52 8.28 10.56
N GLU A 37 1.60 8.27 11.34
CA GLU A 37 2.39 9.49 11.58
C GLU A 37 3.06 9.97 10.29
N ILE A 38 3.67 9.06 9.52
CA ILE A 38 4.36 9.42 8.26
C ILE A 38 3.36 9.90 7.21
N SER A 39 2.19 9.27 7.12
CA SER A 39 1.18 9.61 6.12
C SER A 39 0.65 11.03 6.31
N LYS A 40 0.48 11.47 7.57
CA LYS A 40 0.15 12.85 7.94
C LYS A 40 1.23 13.85 7.49
N GLN A 41 2.52 13.49 7.59
CA GLN A 41 3.63 14.37 7.18
C GLN A 41 3.70 14.56 5.66
N ILE A 42 3.36 13.53 4.88
CA ILE A 42 3.46 13.57 3.41
C ILE A 42 2.13 13.86 2.71
N GLY A 43 1.03 14.05 3.46
CA GLY A 43 -0.27 14.36 2.88
C GLY A 43 -0.89 13.21 2.06
N ARG A 44 -0.55 11.95 2.37
CA ARG A 44 -1.12 10.76 1.70
C ARG A 44 -1.86 9.89 2.71
N ASN A 45 -2.66 8.94 2.23
CA ASN A 45 -3.25 7.94 3.12
C ASN A 45 -2.22 6.87 3.51
N GLU A 46 -2.45 6.19 4.64
CA GLU A 46 -1.51 5.23 5.23
C GLU A 46 -1.10 4.11 4.28
N VAL A 47 -2.05 3.56 3.52
CA VAL A 47 -1.78 2.44 2.59
C VAL A 47 -0.90 2.90 1.43
N ALA A 48 -1.14 4.10 0.90
CA ALA A 48 -0.30 4.69 -0.14
C ALA A 48 1.10 5.02 0.37
N THR A 49 1.22 5.51 1.61
CA THR A 49 2.51 5.73 2.28
C THR A 49 3.28 4.42 2.44
N ALA A 50 2.65 3.37 2.94
CA ALA A 50 3.26 2.05 3.04
C ALA A 50 3.65 1.49 1.66
N ALA A 51 2.85 1.72 0.62
CA ALA A 51 3.18 1.31 -0.74
C ALA A 51 4.46 1.99 -1.28
N ILE A 52 4.74 3.25 -0.93
CA ILE A 52 6.03 3.89 -1.28
C ILE A 52 7.19 3.12 -0.63
N PHE A 53 7.05 2.76 0.65
CA PHE A 53 8.07 2.05 1.42
C PHE A 53 8.39 0.65 0.87
N TYR A 54 7.43 0.00 0.21
CA TYR A 54 7.64 -1.27 -0.50
C TYR A 54 7.95 -1.08 -2.00
N GLY A 55 8.23 0.14 -2.46
CA GLY A 55 8.55 0.42 -3.87
C GLY A 55 7.37 0.25 -4.84
N GLN A 56 6.13 0.24 -4.34
CA GLN A 56 4.91 0.01 -5.11
C GLN A 56 4.18 1.32 -5.48
N ALA A 57 4.68 2.47 -5.05
CA ALA A 57 4.16 3.77 -5.40
C ALA A 57 5.30 4.77 -5.67
N LYS A 58 5.03 5.74 -6.55
CA LYS A 58 5.98 6.82 -6.86
C LYS A 58 5.84 7.90 -5.79
N ALA A 59 6.98 8.30 -5.22
CA ALA A 59 7.09 9.51 -4.42
C ALA A 59 7.13 10.74 -5.35
N SER A 60 6.30 11.74 -5.06
CA SER A 60 6.38 13.06 -5.67
C SER A 60 7.59 13.85 -5.13
N PRO A 61 8.00 14.97 -5.75
CA PRO A 61 9.03 15.83 -5.18
C PRO A 61 8.69 16.35 -3.78
N GLU A 62 7.41 16.61 -3.52
CA GLU A 62 6.89 17.00 -2.20
C GLU A 62 6.97 15.82 -1.21
N ASP A 63 6.63 14.60 -1.64
CA ASP A 63 6.78 13.39 -0.80
C ASP A 63 8.24 13.22 -0.39
N ILE A 64 9.20 13.35 -1.32
CA ILE A 64 10.64 13.20 -1.04
C ILE A 64 11.10 14.25 -0.02
N THR A 65 10.71 15.51 -0.22
CA THR A 65 11.02 16.61 0.70
C THR A 65 10.49 16.33 2.12
N ASN A 66 9.24 15.89 2.22
CA ASN A 66 8.59 15.66 3.51
C ASN A 66 9.09 14.37 4.18
N LEU A 67 9.37 13.31 3.42
CA LEU A 67 10.00 12.09 3.92
C LEU A 67 11.41 12.36 4.44
N SER A 68 12.21 13.13 3.72
CA SER A 68 13.56 13.54 4.13
C SER A 68 13.53 14.22 5.49
N LYS A 69 12.65 15.22 5.67
CA LYS A 69 12.48 15.95 6.94
C LYS A 69 11.96 15.06 8.06
N ALA A 70 10.90 14.28 7.81
CA ALA A 70 10.25 13.47 8.84
C ALA A 70 11.16 12.33 9.33
N LEU A 71 11.88 11.68 8.41
CA LEU A 71 12.70 10.51 8.71
C LEU A 71 14.17 10.85 8.98
N ASP A 72 14.56 12.12 8.81
CA ASP A 72 15.93 12.61 9.02
C ASP A 72 16.92 11.87 8.11
N ILE A 73 16.56 11.81 6.83
CA ILE A 73 17.35 11.22 5.75
C ILE A 73 17.78 12.37 4.83
N PRO A 74 19.06 12.46 4.42
CA PRO A 74 19.50 13.47 3.47
C PRO A 74 18.63 13.49 2.19
N TYR A 75 18.20 14.68 1.78
CA TYR A 75 17.31 14.86 0.62
C TYR A 75 17.90 14.22 -0.64
N ASP A 76 19.16 14.53 -0.96
CA ASP A 76 19.85 14.06 -2.17
C ASP A 76 19.87 12.52 -2.25
N LEU A 77 20.03 11.83 -1.12
CA LEU A 77 20.00 10.37 -1.05
C LEU A 77 18.60 9.82 -1.39
N LEU A 78 17.55 10.43 -0.84
CA LEU A 78 16.18 10.01 -1.15
C LEU A 78 15.80 10.35 -2.60
N GLU A 79 16.22 11.51 -3.09
CA GLU A 79 16.00 11.92 -4.48
C GLU A 79 16.64 10.91 -5.43
N GLU A 80 17.89 10.52 -5.20
CA GLU A 80 18.57 9.49 -5.98
C GLU A 80 17.81 8.15 -5.93
N GLN A 81 17.50 7.65 -4.73
CA GLN A 81 16.91 6.32 -4.55
C GLN A 81 15.41 6.21 -4.91
N LEU A 82 14.67 7.32 -4.94
CA LEU A 82 13.24 7.37 -5.29
C LEU A 82 12.99 7.97 -6.69
N SER A 83 14.07 8.28 -7.42
CA SER A 83 14.00 8.73 -8.82
C SER A 83 13.42 7.66 -9.75
N GLY A 84 13.04 8.07 -10.97
CA GLY A 84 12.48 7.15 -11.97
C GLY A 84 11.04 6.73 -11.72
N PHE A 85 10.68 5.53 -12.17
CA PHE A 85 9.32 4.99 -12.09
C PHE A 85 9.30 3.65 -11.33
N PRO A 86 8.29 3.38 -10.48
CA PRO A 86 8.25 2.14 -9.72
C PRO A 86 7.99 0.92 -10.60
N ASP A 87 8.81 -0.12 -10.42
CA ASP A 87 8.65 -1.44 -11.01
C ASP A 87 7.80 -2.33 -10.08
N ARG A 88 6.49 -2.20 -10.24
CA ARG A 88 5.48 -2.76 -9.32
C ARG A 88 5.31 -4.27 -9.50
N GLY A 89 4.83 -4.92 -8.44
CA GLY A 89 4.41 -6.33 -8.47
C GLY A 89 5.50 -7.33 -8.07
N ARG A 90 6.67 -6.85 -7.62
CA ARG A 90 7.77 -7.70 -7.16
C ARG A 90 7.80 -7.98 -5.65
N SER A 91 6.99 -7.26 -4.87
CA SER A 91 7.01 -7.37 -3.40
C SER A 91 6.33 -8.64 -2.87
N VAL A 92 5.43 -9.24 -3.66
CA VAL A 92 4.67 -10.44 -3.28
C VAL A 92 4.87 -11.50 -4.36
N GLU A 93 5.53 -12.59 -3.99
CA GLU A 93 5.57 -13.81 -4.81
C GLU A 93 4.16 -14.43 -4.83
N MET A 94 3.68 -14.83 -6.01
CA MET A 94 2.36 -15.43 -6.18
C MET A 94 2.48 -16.96 -6.32
N PRO A 95 1.63 -17.75 -5.62
CA PRO A 95 0.62 -17.31 -4.65
C PRO A 95 1.26 -16.79 -3.35
N PRO A 96 0.61 -15.85 -2.63
CA PRO A 96 1.18 -15.26 -1.41
C PRO A 96 1.41 -16.33 -0.34
N LYS A 97 2.58 -16.31 0.30
CA LYS A 97 2.90 -17.24 1.40
C LYS A 97 2.55 -16.66 2.77
N GLU A 98 2.56 -15.33 2.89
CA GLU A 98 2.21 -14.64 4.13
C GLU A 98 0.70 -14.75 4.38
N PRO A 99 0.25 -15.27 5.55
CA PRO A 99 -1.16 -15.57 5.79
C PRO A 99 -2.12 -14.40 5.65
N LEU A 100 -1.80 -13.19 6.11
CA LEU A 100 -2.69 -12.03 6.00
C LEU A 100 -2.92 -11.66 4.53
N ILE A 101 -1.86 -11.59 3.73
CA ILE A 101 -1.95 -11.33 2.28
C ILE A 101 -2.66 -12.47 1.55
N TYR A 102 -2.43 -13.73 1.97
CA TYR A 102 -3.10 -14.88 1.38
C TYR A 102 -4.62 -14.81 1.55
N ARG A 103 -5.15 -14.29 2.66
CA ARG A 103 -6.61 -14.12 2.82
C ARG A 103 -7.20 -13.13 1.82
N LEU A 104 -6.47 -12.09 1.44
CA LEU A 104 -6.93 -11.17 0.38
C LEU A 104 -6.99 -11.87 -0.98
N TYR A 105 -5.98 -12.71 -1.27
CA TYR A 105 -5.98 -13.55 -2.45
C TYR A 105 -7.13 -14.59 -2.44
N GLU A 106 -7.40 -15.21 -1.29
CA GLU A 106 -8.49 -16.18 -1.11
C GLU A 106 -9.88 -15.53 -1.30
N ILE A 107 -10.07 -14.28 -0.86
CA ILE A 107 -11.28 -13.50 -1.15
C ILE A 107 -11.44 -13.31 -2.66
N VAL A 108 -10.37 -12.98 -3.38
CA VAL A 108 -10.41 -12.86 -4.85
C VAL A 108 -10.76 -14.19 -5.51
N GLN A 109 -10.16 -15.29 -5.06
CA GLN A 109 -10.44 -16.63 -5.57
C GLN A 109 -11.91 -17.03 -5.38
N ASN A 110 -12.48 -16.79 -4.21
CA ASN A 110 -13.83 -17.24 -3.87
C ASN A 110 -14.93 -16.30 -4.38
N TYR A 111 -14.70 -14.99 -4.36
CA TYR A 111 -15.69 -13.98 -4.71
C TYR A 111 -15.46 -13.31 -6.07
N GLY A 112 -14.40 -13.65 -6.81
CA GLY A 112 -14.05 -13.00 -8.07
C GLY A 112 -15.19 -12.99 -9.10
N TYR A 113 -15.84 -14.14 -9.32
CA TYR A 113 -17.00 -14.21 -10.22
C TYR A 113 -18.25 -13.53 -9.65
N ALA A 114 -18.45 -13.54 -8.33
CA ALA A 114 -19.54 -12.82 -7.67
C ALA A 114 -19.40 -11.30 -7.86
N TYR A 115 -18.20 -10.75 -7.61
CA TYR A 115 -17.91 -9.35 -7.91
C TYR A 115 -18.10 -9.03 -9.38
N LYS A 116 -17.58 -9.87 -10.29
CA LYS A 116 -17.74 -9.67 -11.73
C LYS A 116 -19.22 -9.55 -12.12
N ALA A 117 -20.07 -10.48 -11.67
CA ALA A 117 -21.49 -10.49 -12.01
C ALA A 117 -22.21 -9.24 -11.48
N VAL A 118 -22.06 -8.92 -10.18
CA VAL A 118 -22.72 -7.75 -9.58
C VAL A 118 -22.24 -6.43 -10.20
N LEU A 119 -20.95 -6.33 -10.51
CA LEU A 119 -20.41 -5.15 -11.21
C LEU A 119 -20.97 -5.06 -12.64
N ASN A 120 -21.08 -6.17 -13.36
CA ASN A 120 -21.67 -6.17 -14.69
C ASN A 120 -23.15 -5.76 -14.68
N GLU A 121 -23.95 -6.24 -13.73
CA GLU A 121 -25.35 -5.83 -13.59
C GLU A 121 -25.51 -4.35 -13.23
N LYS A 122 -24.59 -3.79 -12.43
CA LYS A 122 -24.66 -2.38 -11.98
C LYS A 122 -24.07 -1.38 -12.96
N PHE A 123 -23.03 -1.74 -13.69
CA PHE A 123 -22.22 -0.81 -14.46
C PHE A 123 -22.04 -1.19 -15.94
N GLY A 124 -22.54 -2.36 -16.37
CA GLY A 124 -22.41 -2.87 -17.73
C GLY A 124 -21.10 -3.64 -17.98
N ASP A 125 -20.68 -3.72 -19.24
CA ASP A 125 -19.44 -4.41 -19.62
C ASP A 125 -18.23 -3.49 -19.48
N GLY A 126 -17.24 -3.90 -18.67
CA GLY A 126 -16.11 -3.06 -18.27
C GLY A 126 -15.37 -3.60 -17.05
N ILE A 127 -14.54 -2.75 -16.46
CA ILE A 127 -13.71 -3.07 -15.29
C ILE A 127 -13.70 -1.96 -14.23
N MET A 128 -13.46 -2.35 -12.97
CA MET A 128 -13.03 -1.42 -11.94
C MET A 128 -11.52 -1.20 -12.06
N SER A 129 -11.10 0.03 -12.32
CA SER A 129 -9.68 0.37 -12.49
C SER A 129 -8.87 0.14 -11.21
N ALA A 130 -7.67 -0.43 -11.34
CA ALA A 130 -6.64 -0.49 -10.30
C ALA A 130 -5.59 0.62 -10.44
N ILE A 131 -5.76 1.55 -11.39
CA ILE A 131 -4.85 2.69 -11.65
C ILE A 131 -5.52 4.00 -11.23
N SER A 132 -6.72 4.29 -11.76
CA SER A 132 -7.58 5.36 -11.25
C SER A 132 -8.33 4.83 -10.03
N PHE A 133 -7.58 4.69 -8.94
CA PHE A 133 -7.92 3.85 -7.80
C PHE A 133 -7.46 4.47 -6.49
N SER A 134 -8.18 4.16 -5.42
CA SER A 134 -7.79 4.45 -4.04
C SER A 134 -8.22 3.31 -3.12
N THR A 135 -7.45 3.07 -2.06
CA THR A 135 -7.77 2.10 -1.01
C THR A 135 -7.42 2.67 0.36
N LYS A 136 -8.12 2.21 1.39
CA LYS A 136 -7.87 2.53 2.81
C LYS A 136 -8.19 1.33 3.69
N VAL A 137 -7.62 1.33 4.89
CA VAL A 137 -7.91 0.37 5.95
C VAL A 137 -8.47 1.14 7.14
N GLU A 138 -9.57 0.64 7.69
CA GLU A 138 -10.21 1.17 8.88
C GLU A 138 -10.42 0.03 9.88
N LYS A 139 -10.41 0.38 11.17
CA LYS A 139 -10.77 -0.53 12.25
C LYS A 139 -12.17 -0.19 12.73
N GLU A 140 -13.04 -1.18 12.76
CA GLU A 140 -14.37 -1.09 13.34
C GLU A 140 -14.44 -2.01 14.58
N THR A 141 -15.17 -1.58 15.60
CA THR A 141 -15.47 -2.42 16.78
C THR A 141 -16.97 -2.57 16.87
N ASP A 142 -17.48 -3.80 16.81
CA ASP A 142 -18.91 -4.07 16.88
C ASP A 142 -19.46 -3.95 18.30
N ALA A 143 -20.78 -4.10 18.45
CA ALA A 143 -21.45 -4.00 19.74
C ALA A 143 -21.03 -5.08 20.75
N ASP A 144 -20.52 -6.21 20.27
CA ASP A 144 -20.02 -7.33 21.09
C ASP A 144 -18.54 -7.16 21.46
N GLY A 145 -17.89 -6.09 20.99
CA GLY A 145 -16.49 -5.77 21.24
C GLY A 145 -15.50 -6.48 20.30
N ASN A 146 -15.97 -7.14 19.25
CA ASN A 146 -15.08 -7.74 18.25
C ASN A 146 -14.53 -6.65 17.32
N ASN A 147 -13.26 -6.78 16.95
CA ASN A 147 -12.61 -5.86 16.02
C ASN A 147 -12.64 -6.40 14.60
N TRP A 148 -13.06 -5.57 13.66
CA TRP A 148 -13.14 -5.85 12.24
C TRP A 148 -12.18 -4.96 11.47
N ALA A 149 -11.47 -5.55 10.51
CA ALA A 149 -10.67 -4.81 9.54
C ALA A 149 -11.52 -4.52 8.30
N VAL A 150 -11.75 -3.25 8.02
CA VAL A 150 -12.53 -2.80 6.86
C VAL A 150 -11.56 -2.30 5.79
N ILE A 151 -11.49 -3.01 4.67
CA ILE A 151 -10.71 -2.60 3.50
C ILE A 151 -11.67 -2.05 2.45
N THR A 152 -11.51 -0.77 2.11
CA THR A 152 -12.31 -0.15 1.06
C THR A 152 -11.54 -0.14 -0.26
N LEU A 153 -12.10 -0.73 -1.31
CA LEU A 153 -11.58 -0.65 -2.68
C LEU A 153 -12.44 0.31 -3.49
N ARG A 154 -11.88 1.44 -3.93
CA ARG A 154 -12.60 2.47 -4.70
C ARG A 154 -11.88 2.74 -6.02
N GLY A 155 -12.32 2.07 -7.08
CA GLY A 155 -11.82 2.24 -8.44
C GLY A 155 -12.83 2.91 -9.37
N LYS A 156 -12.34 3.70 -10.32
CA LYS A 156 -13.16 4.24 -11.41
C LYS A 156 -13.65 3.10 -12.31
N TRP A 157 -14.93 3.09 -12.67
CA TRP A 157 -15.47 2.18 -13.67
C TRP A 157 -15.06 2.60 -15.08
N LEU A 158 -14.59 1.65 -15.89
CA LEU A 158 -14.12 1.85 -17.26
C LEU A 158 -14.88 0.89 -18.21
N PRO A 159 -15.90 1.37 -18.94
CA PRO A 159 -16.59 0.57 -19.96
C PRO A 159 -15.65 0.21 -21.12
N PHE A 160 -15.84 -0.95 -21.74
CA PHE A 160 -15.13 -1.28 -22.96
C PHE A 160 -15.67 -0.48 -24.16
N SER A 161 -14.76 0.07 -24.95
CA SER A 161 -15.12 0.72 -26.21
C SER A 161 -15.61 -0.30 -27.23
N ARG A 162 -16.60 0.08 -28.03
CA ARG A 162 -16.95 -0.64 -29.26
C ARG A 162 -16.18 0.00 -30.42
N PHE A 163 -15.30 -0.76 -31.06
CA PHE A 163 -14.54 -0.35 -32.23
C PHE A 163 -14.40 -1.51 -33.22
#